data_AF-A0A957UQY2-F1
#
_entry.id   AF-A0A957UQY2-F1
#
_cell.length_a   1.000
_cell.length_b   1.000
_cell.length_c   1.000
_cell.angle_alpha   90.00
_cell.angle_beta   90.00
_cell.angle_gamma   90.00
#
_symmetry.space_group_name_H-M   'P 1'
#
loop_
_entity.id
_entity.type
_entity.pdbx_description
1 polymer ?
#
loop_
_entity_poly.entity_id
_entity_poly.type
_entity_poly.pdbx_seq_one_letter_code
_entity_poly.pdbx_strand_id
1 'polypeptide(L)' 'MLTGDLVRPRLYHRGGQFYVRTLNTADPYWQQTAAELIALFQAHRHESQGAWRQALEQYEGERIDYT' A
#
# COMPACT_ATOMS: atom_id res chain seq x y z
N MET A 1 11.41 0.55 7.69
CA MET A 1 12.08 1.20 6.54
C MET A 1 11.30 0.81 5.30
N LEU A 2 10.85 1.76 4.47
CA LEU A 2 10.22 1.43 3.18
C LEU A 2 11.32 0.79 2.31
N THR A 3 11.17 -0.48 1.94
CA THR A 3 12.13 -1.18 1.08
C THR A 3 12.15 -0.53 -0.31
N GLY A 4 13.33 -0.39 -0.92
CA GLY A 4 13.51 0.31 -2.19
C GLY A 4 12.62 -0.19 -3.33
N ASP A 5 12.17 -1.45 -3.26
CA ASP A 5 11.25 -2.05 -4.22
C ASP A 5 9.85 -1.39 -4.20
N LEU A 6 9.42 -0.83 -3.08
CA LEU A 6 8.16 -0.08 -2.96
C LEU A 6 8.24 1.34 -3.54
N VAL A 7 9.47 1.89 -3.66
CA VAL A 7 9.69 3.28 -4.11
C VAL A 7 9.92 3.36 -5.62
N ARG A 8 10.55 2.33 -6.22
CA ARG A 8 10.86 2.28 -7.65
C ARG A 8 9.68 2.58 -8.60
N PRO A 9 8.46 2.05 -8.38
CA PRO A 9 7.34 2.31 -9.29
C PRO A 9 6.81 3.75 -9.23
N ARG A 10 7.23 4.55 -8.24
CA ARG A 10 6.70 5.90 -7.96
C ARG A 10 7.71 7.01 -8.23
N LEU A 11 8.91 6.68 -8.71
CA LEU A 11 9.91 7.66 -9.10
C LEU A 11 9.57 8.28 -10.46
N TYR A 12 9.52 9.61 -10.52
CA TYR A 12 9.39 10.33 -11.78
C TYR A 12 10.42 11.45 -11.87
N HIS A 13 10.84 11.75 -13.11
CA HIS A 13 11.84 12.76 -13.40
C HIS A 13 11.15 14.02 -13.93
N ARG A 14 11.43 15.18 -13.33
CA ARG A 14 10.93 16.48 -13.78
C ARG A 14 12.03 17.53 -13.63
N GLY A 15 12.42 18.17 -14.75
CA GLY A 15 13.35 19.30 -14.73
C GLY A 15 14.76 18.99 -14.18
N GLY A 16 15.28 17.78 -14.37
CA GLY A 16 16.62 17.40 -13.87
C GLY A 16 16.62 16.82 -12.45
N GLN A 17 15.45 16.66 -11.83
CA GLN A 17 15.32 16.15 -10.46
C GLN A 17 14.41 14.93 -10.41
N PHE A 18 14.71 14.03 -9.47
CA PHE A 18 13.91 12.85 -9.17
C PHE A 18 12.96 13.15 -8.02
N TYR A 19 11.70 12.78 -8.23
CA TYR A 19 10.63 12.94 -7.26
C TYR A 19 9.99 11.58 -6.99
N VAL A 20 9.60 11.36 -5.73
CA VAL A 20 8.75 10.23 -5.36
C VAL A 20 7.31 10.71 -5.38
N ARG A 21 6.45 10.05 -6.16
CA ARG A 21 5.01 10.31 -6.17
C ARG A 21 4.44 9.89 -4.83
N THR A 22 4.13 10.88 -4.00
CA THR A 22 3.44 10.69 -2.73
C THR A 22 1.96 10.47 -2.98
N LEU A 23 1.30 9.75 -2.06
CA LEU A 23 -0.16 9.66 -2.08
C LEU A 23 -0.72 11.00 -1.60
N ASN A 24 -1.77 11.49 -2.27
CA ASN A 24 -2.53 12.61 -1.75
C ASN A 24 -3.33 12.13 -0.53
N THR A 25 -3.01 12.66 0.65
CA THR A 25 -3.64 12.25 1.91
C THR A 25 -5.10 12.70 2.02
N ALA A 26 -5.55 13.63 1.18
CA ALA A 26 -6.94 14.07 1.11
C ALA A 26 -7.76 13.31 0.04
N ASP A 27 -7.15 12.40 -0.70
CA ASP A 27 -7.85 11.61 -1.72
C ASP A 27 -8.72 10.53 -1.05
N PRO A 28 -10.05 10.54 -1.25
CA PRO A 28 -10.96 9.58 -0.63
C PRO A 28 -10.62 8.13 -0.95
N TYR A 29 -10.10 7.86 -2.15
CA TYR A 29 -9.72 6.51 -2.56
C TYR A 29 -8.54 5.97 -1.73
N TRP A 30 -7.52 6.81 -1.49
CA TRP A 30 -6.38 6.42 -0.66
C TRP A 30 -6.72 6.37 0.82
N GLN A 31 -7.62 7.24 1.31
CA GLN A 31 -8.12 7.18 2.68
C GLN A 31 -8.93 5.90 2.93
N GLN A 32 -9.82 5.52 2.01
CA GLN A 32 -10.58 4.29 2.10
C GLN A 32 -9.67 3.07 2.12
N THR A 33 -8.72 3.02 1.18
CA THR A 33 -7.70 1.95 1.11
C THR A 33 -6.90 1.85 2.41
N ALA A 34 -6.50 2.98 3.00
CA ALA A 34 -5.78 2.99 4.27
C ALA A 34 -6.64 2.47 5.43
N ALA A 35 -7.91 2.87 5.51
CA ALA A 35 -8.84 2.41 6.53
C ALA A 35 -9.09 0.89 6.45
N GLU A 36 -9.28 0.37 5.25
CA GLU A 36 -9.46 -1.06 4.98
C GLU A 36 -8.23 -1.88 5.39
N LEU A 37 -7.03 -1.45 4.99
CA LEU A 37 -5.78 -2.14 5.37
C LEU A 37 -5.54 -2.11 6.88
N ILE A 38 -5.82 -0.98 7.55
CA ILE A 38 -5.72 -0.89 9.01
C ILE A 38 -6.70 -1.86 9.67
N ALA A 39 -7.95 -1.91 9.21
CA ALA A 39 -8.96 -2.82 9.75
C ALA A 39 -8.56 -4.29 9.56
N LEU A 40 -8.04 -4.64 8.38
CA LEU A 40 -7.53 -5.97 8.06
C LEU A 40 -6.45 -6.40 9.05
N PHE A 41 -5.38 -5.61 9.22
CA PHE A 41 -4.30 -5.98 10.14
C PHE A 41 -4.70 -5.95 11.61
N GLN A 42 -5.67 -5.11 12.00
CA GLN A 42 -6.21 -5.15 13.36
C GLN A 42 -6.96 -6.46 13.64
N ALA A 43 -7.68 -7.01 12.66
CA ALA A 43 -8.36 -8.30 12.81
C ALA A 43 -7.37 -9.44 13.07
N HIS A 44 -6.17 -9.38 12.46
CA HIS A 44 -5.13 -10.39 12.60
C HIS A 44 -4.04 -10.02 13.63
N ARG A 45 -4.26 -9.05 14.53
CA ARG A 45 -3.21 -8.47 15.39
C ARG A 45 -2.40 -9.47 16.24
N HIS A 46 -2.99 -10.62 16.56
CA HIS A 46 -2.39 -11.66 17.40
C HIS A 46 -1.86 -12.85 16.59
N GLU A 47 -2.00 -12.79 15.28
CA GLU A 47 -1.60 -13.86 14.37
C GLU A 47 -0.16 -13.69 13.90
N SER A 48 0.36 -14.74 13.26
CA SER A 48 1.71 -14.72 12.71
C SER A 48 1.81 -13.77 11.50
N GLN A 49 3.03 -13.33 11.21
CA GLN A 49 3.34 -12.60 9.97
C GLN A 49 2.96 -13.38 8.69
N GLY A 50 2.88 -14.72 8.76
CA GLY A 50 2.39 -15.55 7.65
C GLY A 50 0.90 -15.29 7.36
N ALA A 51 0.09 -15.21 8.41
CA ALA A 51 -1.34 -14.93 8.27
C ALA A 51 -1.59 -13.50 7.75
N TRP A 52 -0.75 -12.55 8.16
CA TRP A 52 -0.81 -11.17 7.64
C TRP A 52 -0.55 -11.11 6.13
N ARG A 53 0.42 -11.88 5.64
CA ARG A 53 0.70 -11.95 4.19
C ARG A 53 -0.46 -12.57 3.42
N GLN A 54 -1.03 -13.67 3.92
CA GLN A 54 -2.17 -14.32 3.28
C GLN A 54 -3.41 -13.40 3.24
N ALA A 55 -3.70 -12.71 4.35
CA ALA A 55 -4.79 -11.74 4.42
C ALA A 55 -4.58 -10.57 3.44
N LEU A 56 -3.35 -10.08 3.32
CA LEU A 56 -2.99 -9.03 2.36
C LEU A 56 -3.12 -9.51 0.90
N GLU A 57 -2.60 -10.70 0.57
CA GLU A 57 -2.71 -11.28 -0.78
C GLU A 57 -4.17 -11.47 -1.19
N GLN A 58 -5.04 -11.88 -0.26
CA GLN A 58 -6.48 -11.99 -0.52
C GLN A 58 -7.11 -10.62 -0.78
N TYR A 59 -6.81 -9.62 0.06
CA TYR A 59 -7.29 -8.25 -0.12
C TYR A 59 -6.83 -7.63 -1.46
N GLU A 60 -5.57 -7.87 -1.86
CA GLU A 60 -5.04 -7.40 -3.15
C GLU A 60 -5.70 -8.14 -4.32
N GLY A 61 -5.92 -9.46 -4.21
CA GLY A 61 -6.57 -10.27 -5.24
C GLY A 61 -8.05 -9.94 -5.48
N GLU A 62 -8.75 -9.43 -4.47
CA GLU A 62 -10.14 -8.97 -4.59
C GLU A 62 -10.25 -7.58 -5.28
N ARG A 63 -9.13 -6.84 -5.44
CA ARG A 63 -9.10 -5.51 -6.03
C ARG A 63 -8.47 -5.52 -7.43
N ILE A 64 -9.27 -5.14 -8.42
CA ILE A 64 -8.86 -4.90 -9.82
C ILE A 64 -7.86 -3.73 -10.00
N ASP A 65 -7.62 -2.91 -8.96
CA ASP A 65 -6.76 -1.73 -9.04
C ASP A 65 -5.27 -2.00 -8.76
N TYR A 66 -4.91 -3.24 -8.42
CA TYR A 66 -3.56 -3.63 -7.99
C TYR A 66 -2.76 -4.41 -9.05
N THR A 67 -3.35 -4.74 -10.21
CA THR A 67 -2.69 -5.41 -11.35
C THR A 67 -2.02 -4.45 -12.32
#